data_AF-A0A7C5QEP6-F1
#
_entry.id   AF-A0A7C5QEP6-F1
#
_cell.length_a   1.000
_cell.length_b   1.000
_cell.length_c   1.000
_cell.angle_alpha   90.00
_cell.angle_beta   90.00
_cell.angle_gamma   90.00
#
_symmetry.space_group_name_H-M   'P 1'
#
loop_
_entity.id
_entity.type
_entity.pdbx_description
1 polymer ?
#
loop_
_entity_poly.entity_id
_entity_poly.type
_entity_poly.pdbx_seq_one_letter_code
_entity_poly.pdbx_strand_id
1 'polypeptide(L)'
;MTVLLLLLLGGLLWSKPIMESFAEVKRFPFVAYREAWTGTPASSRDVAVPNVVIAYGPRESRQVLAEAAQIAYYLGQWTEDPGITPRMVRKGNLPSILLPLPRAMKTGKNILLLGTENEVVRKLGIRF
;
A
#
# COMPACT_ATOMS: atom_id res chain seq x y z
N MET A 1 9.13 26.50 50.66
CA MET A 1 9.10 25.03 50.41
C MET A 1 7.75 24.54 49.89
N THR A 2 6.63 25.21 50.20
CA THR A 2 5.26 24.86 49.76
C THR A 2 4.95 25.15 48.29
N VAL A 3 5.50 26.23 47.70
CA VAL A 3 5.26 26.60 46.29
C VAL A 3 5.85 25.60 45.30
N LEU A 4 7.02 25.02 45.63
CA LEU A 4 7.68 24.03 44.78
C LEU A 4 6.90 22.71 44.69
N LEU A 5 6.24 22.33 45.80
CA LEU A 5 5.41 21.14 45.89
C LEU A 5 4.11 21.25 45.06
N LEU A 6 3.52 22.44 45.03
CA LEU A 6 2.33 22.73 44.20
C LEU A 6 2.65 22.70 42.69
N LEU A 7 3.83 23.17 42.29
CA LEU A 7 4.27 23.11 40.90
C LEU A 7 4.57 21.67 40.43
N LEU A 8 5.13 20.84 41.31
CA LEU A 8 5.36 19.42 41.04
C LEU A 8 4.06 18.62 40.89
N LEU A 9 3.05 18.91 41.71
CA LEU A 9 1.71 18.30 41.60
C LEU A 9 0.95 18.76 40.36
N GLY A 10 1.10 20.02 39.95
CA GLY A 10 0.52 20.52 38.69
C GLY A 10 1.12 19.86 37.45
N GLY A 11 2.42 19.54 37.47
CA GLY A 11 3.09 18.85 36.36
C GLY A 11 2.61 17.42 36.14
N LEU A 12 2.30 16.69 37.22
CA LEU A 12 1.79 15.31 37.15
C LEU A 12 0.34 15.22 36.65
N LEU A 13 -0.48 16.25 36.91
CA LEU A 13 -1.85 16.33 36.39
C LEU A 13 -1.90 16.70 34.89
N TRP A 14 -0.86 17.36 34.37
CA TRP A 14 -0.74 17.71 32.96
C TRP A 14 0.08 16.73 32.12
N SER A 15 0.85 15.85 32.75
CA SER A 15 1.47 14.72 32.05
C SER A 15 0.38 13.70 31.71
N LYS A 16 -0.30 13.91 30.57
CA LYS A 16 -0.99 12.79 29.92
C LYS A 16 0.05 11.70 29.74
N PRO A 17 -0.21 10.45 30.16
CA PRO A 17 0.70 9.37 29.83
C PRO A 17 0.82 9.38 28.30
N ILE A 18 2.04 9.55 27.79
CA ILE A 18 2.36 9.19 26.40
C ILE A 18 2.39 7.67 26.39
N MET A 19 1.24 7.05 26.66
CA MET A 19 0.91 5.84 25.96
C MET A 19 0.52 6.35 24.58
N GLU A 20 1.52 6.48 23.70
CA GLU A 20 1.27 6.38 22.28
C GLU A 20 0.47 5.09 22.12
N SER A 21 -0.83 5.24 22.04
CA SER A 21 -1.68 4.15 21.63
C SER A 21 -1.08 3.67 20.32
N PHE A 22 -0.73 2.40 20.22
CA PHE A 22 -0.54 1.76 18.92
C PHE A 22 -1.76 1.99 17.98
N ALA A 23 -2.88 2.54 18.49
CA ALA A 23 -4.01 3.03 17.72
C ALA A 23 -3.67 4.20 16.74
N GLU A 24 -2.61 4.97 17.00
CA GLU A 24 -2.04 5.94 16.06
C GLU A 24 -0.63 5.53 15.61
N VAL A 25 -0.39 4.23 15.37
CA VAL A 25 0.45 3.93 14.21
C VAL A 25 -0.32 4.55 13.05
N LYS A 26 0.06 5.78 12.64
CA LYS A 26 -0.38 6.41 11.38
C LYS A 26 -0.39 5.27 10.38
N ARG A 27 -1.58 4.74 10.06
CA ARG A 27 -1.71 3.50 9.28
C ARG A 27 -0.79 3.71 8.10
N PHE A 28 0.26 2.89 8.02
CA PHE A 28 1.22 3.00 6.94
C PHE A 28 0.36 3.06 5.68
N PRO A 29 0.32 4.17 4.93
CA PRO A 29 -0.82 4.43 4.03
C PRO A 29 -0.96 3.31 2.98
N PHE A 30 0.14 2.61 2.75
CA PHE A 30 0.31 1.46 1.89
C PHE A 30 -0.10 0.11 2.49
N VAL A 31 -0.71 0.03 3.68
CA VAL A 31 -1.17 -1.22 4.31
C VAL A 31 -2.64 -1.13 4.72
N ALA A 32 -3.40 -2.17 4.41
CA ALA A 32 -4.77 -2.41 4.84
C ALA A 32 -4.86 -3.81 5.47
N TYR A 33 -5.94 -4.09 6.21
CA TYR A 33 -6.20 -5.43 6.73
C TYR A 33 -7.36 -6.05 5.96
N ARG A 34 -7.18 -7.28 5.48
CA ARG A 34 -8.18 -8.02 4.70
C ARG A 34 -8.12 -9.50 5.03
N GLU A 35 -9.19 -10.19 4.66
CA GLU A 35 -9.19 -11.65 4.58
C GLU A 35 -8.35 -12.11 3.38
N ALA A 36 -7.47 -13.08 3.60
CA ALA A 36 -6.58 -13.65 2.58
C ALA A 36 -6.66 -15.19 2.58
N TRP A 37 -6.31 -15.78 1.42
CA TRP A 37 -6.28 -17.23 1.19
C TRP A 37 -7.61 -17.96 1.48
N THR A 38 -8.72 -17.29 1.18
CA THR A 38 -10.07 -17.80 1.37
C THR A 38 -10.26 -19.17 0.69
N GLY A 39 -10.88 -20.11 1.41
CA GLY A 39 -11.10 -21.47 0.91
C GLY A 39 -9.93 -22.44 1.14
N THR A 40 -8.84 -21.98 1.77
CA THR A 40 -7.72 -22.83 2.20
C THR A 40 -7.67 -22.97 3.73
N PRO A 41 -7.03 -24.03 4.29
CA PRO A 41 -6.81 -24.14 5.74
C PRO A 41 -5.96 -23.01 6.35
N ALA A 42 -5.25 -22.24 5.51
CA ALA A 42 -4.43 -21.09 5.92
C ALA A 42 -5.20 -19.76 5.91
N SER A 43 -6.51 -19.77 5.62
CA SER A 43 -7.35 -18.57 5.57
C SER A 43 -7.28 -17.77 6.87
N SER A 44 -7.03 -16.47 6.77
CA SER A 44 -6.96 -15.55 7.92
C SER A 44 -7.64 -14.23 7.60
N ARG A 45 -8.33 -13.64 8.58
CA ARG A 45 -9.18 -12.44 8.41
C ARG A 45 -8.46 -11.11 8.64
N ASP A 46 -7.32 -11.13 9.33
CA ASP A 46 -6.57 -9.95 9.75
C ASP A 46 -5.15 -9.93 9.15
N VAL A 47 -5.04 -10.26 7.87
CA VAL A 47 -3.76 -10.21 7.16
C VAL A 47 -3.47 -8.77 6.76
N ALA A 48 -2.31 -8.26 7.16
CA ALA A 48 -1.79 -6.98 6.68
C ALA A 48 -1.41 -7.11 5.20
N VAL A 49 -2.02 -6.31 4.34
CA VAL A 49 -1.87 -6.39 2.88
C VAL A 49 -1.60 -5.04 2.26
N PRO A 50 -0.94 -4.97 1.09
CA PRO A 50 -0.70 -3.70 0.43
C PRO A 50 -1.99 -2.94 0.06
N ASN A 51 -2.15 -1.72 0.57
CA ASN A 51 -3.21 -0.78 0.20
C ASN A 51 -2.79 0.12 -0.97
N VAL A 52 -2.36 -0.52 -2.05
CA VAL A 52 -1.87 0.15 -3.25
C VAL A 52 -2.47 -0.43 -4.52
N VAL A 53 -2.46 0.38 -5.57
CA VAL A 53 -2.63 -0.09 -6.95
C VAL A 53 -1.42 0.34 -7.75
N ILE A 54 -1.01 -0.51 -8.67
CA ILE A 54 0.10 -0.22 -9.59
C ILE A 54 -0.51 0.33 -10.86
N ALA A 55 -0.08 1.52 -11.25
CA ALA A 55 -0.56 2.20 -12.45
C ALA A 55 0.54 2.26 -13.51
N TYR A 56 0.18 1.96 -14.76
CA TYR A 56 1.06 2.09 -15.91
C TYR A 56 0.43 2.95 -17.02
N GLY A 57 1.29 3.54 -17.85
CA GLY A 57 0.91 4.37 -19.00
C GLY A 57 0.39 3.58 -20.21
N PRO A 58 -0.40 4.20 -21.12
CA PRO A 58 -1.01 3.50 -22.26
C PRO A 58 -0.03 2.97 -23.31
N ARG A 59 1.22 3.44 -23.32
CA ARG A 59 2.23 3.06 -24.33
C ARG A 59 3.58 2.67 -23.71
N GLU A 60 3.56 2.17 -22.48
CA GLU A 60 4.76 1.70 -21.81
C GLU A 60 5.43 0.56 -22.59
N SER A 61 6.75 0.48 -22.49
CA SER A 61 7.53 -0.60 -23.10
C SER A 61 7.14 -1.95 -22.47
N ARG A 62 7.35 -3.05 -23.23
CA ARG A 62 7.11 -4.41 -22.71
C ARG A 62 7.92 -4.71 -21.45
N GLN A 63 9.11 -4.11 -21.33
CA GLN A 63 9.96 -4.26 -20.15
C GLN A 63 9.29 -3.61 -18.93
N VAL A 64 8.82 -2.36 -19.04
CA VAL A 64 8.11 -1.68 -17.95
C VAL A 64 6.86 -2.45 -17.54
N LEU A 65 6.09 -2.96 -18.51
CA LEU A 65 4.91 -3.78 -18.22
C LEU A 65 5.28 -5.09 -17.50
N ALA A 66 6.38 -5.74 -17.90
CA ALA A 66 6.85 -6.96 -17.25
C ALA A 66 7.28 -6.71 -15.80
N GLU A 67 8.03 -5.64 -15.55
CA GLU A 67 8.44 -5.22 -14.20
C GLU A 67 7.21 -4.85 -13.35
N ALA A 68 6.27 -4.08 -13.90
CA ALA A 68 5.03 -3.74 -13.21
C ALA A 68 4.22 -4.97 -12.82
N ALA A 69 4.20 -5.97 -13.69
CA ALA A 69 3.52 -7.22 -13.44
C ALA A 69 4.24 -8.10 -12.40
N GLN A 70 5.57 -8.05 -12.34
CA GLN A 70 6.36 -8.71 -11.31
C GLN A 70 6.19 -8.04 -9.93
N ILE A 71 6.14 -6.71 -9.87
CA ILE A 71 5.83 -5.98 -8.63
C ILE A 71 4.40 -6.31 -8.18
N ALA A 72 3.45 -6.30 -9.12
CA ALA A 72 2.06 -6.68 -8.85
C ALA A 72 1.95 -8.11 -8.32
N TYR A 73 2.77 -9.02 -8.85
CA TYR A 73 2.80 -10.41 -8.42
C TYR A 73 3.19 -10.52 -6.94
N TYR A 74 4.33 -9.95 -6.56
CA TYR A 74 4.83 -10.05 -5.19
C TYR A 74 3.92 -9.35 -4.18
N LEU A 75 3.34 -8.21 -4.54
CA LEU A 75 2.38 -7.51 -3.68
C LEU A 75 1.02 -8.23 -3.63
N GLY A 76 0.58 -8.84 -4.74
CA GLY A 76 -0.67 -9.58 -4.83
C GLY A 76 -0.67 -10.91 -4.08
N GLN A 77 0.50 -11.56 -3.90
CA GLN A 77 0.64 -12.78 -3.09
C GLN A 77 0.21 -12.60 -1.62
N TRP A 78 0.14 -11.35 -1.14
CA TRP A 78 -0.31 -11.04 0.20
C TRP A 78 -1.84 -11.09 0.33
N THR A 79 -2.57 -10.95 -0.78
CA THR A 79 -4.05 -10.88 -0.82
C THR A 79 -4.71 -12.03 -1.58
N GLU A 80 -4.06 -12.56 -2.62
CA GLU A 80 -4.67 -13.48 -3.58
C GLU A 80 -4.21 -14.92 -3.36
N ASP A 81 -5.02 -15.84 -3.87
CA ASP A 81 -4.82 -17.28 -3.85
C ASP A 81 -3.36 -17.63 -4.28
N PRO A 82 -2.68 -18.61 -3.65
CA PRO A 82 -1.28 -18.96 -3.96
C PRO A 82 -1.06 -19.45 -5.41
N GLY A 83 -2.11 -19.52 -6.23
CA GLY A 83 -2.13 -20.02 -7.60
C GLY A 83 -1.69 -19.02 -8.69
N ILE A 84 -1.51 -17.73 -8.40
CA ILE A 84 -0.89 -16.84 -9.39
C ILE A 84 0.58 -17.27 -9.54
N THR A 85 1.03 -17.42 -10.78
CA THR A 85 2.42 -17.74 -11.12
C THR A 85 3.00 -16.72 -12.09
N PRO A 86 4.33 -16.51 -12.12
CA PRO A 86 4.98 -15.63 -13.10
C PRO A 86 4.64 -15.99 -14.55
N ARG A 87 4.36 -17.27 -14.82
CA ARG A 87 3.96 -17.77 -16.15
C ARG A 87 2.58 -17.27 -16.56
N MET A 88 1.63 -17.15 -15.63
CA MET A 88 0.29 -16.60 -15.89
C MET A 88 0.37 -15.11 -16.18
N VAL A 89 1.20 -14.40 -15.43
CA VAL A 89 1.48 -12.97 -15.63
C VAL A 89 2.07 -12.71 -17.01
N ARG A 90 3.06 -13.50 -17.43
CA ARG A 90 3.64 -13.43 -18.81
C ARG A 90 2.62 -13.72 -19.91
N LYS A 91 1.54 -14.45 -19.60
CA LYS A 91 0.43 -14.74 -20.53
C LYS A 91 -0.68 -13.68 -20.49
N GLY A 92 -0.53 -12.62 -19.69
CA GLY A 92 -1.49 -11.52 -19.60
C GLY A 92 -2.53 -11.65 -18.49
N ASN A 93 -2.48 -12.72 -17.67
CA ASN A 93 -3.29 -12.80 -16.46
C ASN A 93 -2.60 -11.99 -15.35
N LEU A 94 -2.93 -10.71 -15.28
CA LEU A 94 -2.35 -9.75 -14.37
C LEU A 94 -3.05 -9.79 -13.00
N PRO A 95 -2.31 -9.60 -11.89
CA PRO A 95 -2.92 -9.45 -10.57
C PRO A 95 -3.89 -8.26 -10.52
N SER A 96 -4.94 -8.35 -9.72
CA SER A 96 -6.02 -7.34 -9.70
C SER A 96 -5.57 -5.94 -9.29
N ILE A 97 -4.42 -5.84 -8.63
CA ILE A 97 -3.81 -4.59 -8.19
C ILE A 97 -3.09 -3.83 -9.31
N LEU A 98 -2.82 -4.45 -10.46
CA LEU A 98 -2.20 -3.81 -11.63
C LEU A 98 -3.28 -3.28 -12.56
N LEU A 99 -3.33 -1.95 -12.73
CA LEU A 99 -4.39 -1.26 -13.45
C LEU A 99 -3.82 -0.22 -14.43
N PRO A 100 -4.49 0.02 -15.57
CA PRO A 100 -4.24 1.22 -16.36
C PRO A 100 -4.49 2.47 -15.51
N LEU A 101 -3.66 3.52 -15.68
CA LEU A 101 -3.75 4.75 -14.88
C LEU A 101 -5.19 5.33 -14.75
N PRO A 102 -6.00 5.46 -15.82
CA PRO A 102 -7.36 6.00 -15.69
C PRO A 102 -8.29 5.16 -14.80
N ARG A 103 -8.04 3.85 -14.69
CA ARG A 103 -8.77 2.96 -13.77
C ARG A 103 -8.22 3.09 -12.36
N ALA A 104 -6.89 3.14 -12.19
CA ALA A 104 -6.24 3.31 -10.89
C ALA A 104 -6.71 4.59 -10.17
N MET A 105 -6.81 5.72 -10.88
CA MET A 105 -7.26 7.00 -10.33
C MET A 105 -8.69 6.97 -9.76
N LYS A 106 -9.54 6.05 -10.24
CA LYS A 106 -10.93 5.90 -9.76
C LYS A 106 -11.05 5.05 -8.49
N THR A 107 -9.97 4.37 -8.07
CA THR A 107 -10.03 3.43 -6.94
C THR A 107 -9.99 4.11 -5.57
N GLY A 108 -9.52 5.37 -5.49
CA GLY A 108 -9.26 6.06 -4.22
C GLY A 108 -8.13 5.44 -3.37
N LYS A 109 -7.42 4.42 -3.90
CA LYS A 109 -6.27 3.79 -3.25
C LYS A 109 -4.99 4.57 -3.53
N ASN A 110 -3.94 4.33 -2.73
CA ASN A 110 -2.62 4.85 -3.03
C ASN A 110 -2.08 4.24 -4.32
N ILE A 111 -1.41 5.05 -5.14
CA ILE A 111 -0.97 4.65 -6.48
C ILE A 111 0.55 4.56 -6.51
N LEU A 112 1.07 3.39 -6.86
CA LEU A 112 2.44 3.20 -7.29
C LEU A 112 2.48 3.37 -8.81
N LEU A 113 3.04 4.49 -9.25
CA LEU A 113 3.13 4.82 -10.66
C LEU A 113 4.40 4.22 -11.25
N LEU A 114 4.26 3.44 -12.32
CA LEU A 114 5.36 2.81 -13.03
C LEU A 114 5.44 3.29 -14.48
N GLY A 115 6.68 3.51 -14.92
CA GLY A 115 6.99 3.98 -16.25
C GLY A 115 6.90 5.49 -16.42
N THR A 116 7.18 5.95 -17.63
CA THR A 116 7.33 7.37 -17.98
C THR A 116 6.23 7.86 -18.92
N GLU A 117 5.54 6.94 -19.60
CA GLU A 117 4.53 7.22 -20.61
C GLU A 117 3.14 7.44 -20.00
N ASN A 118 3.07 8.26 -18.94
CA ASN A 118 1.81 8.55 -18.26
C ASN A 118 1.63 10.06 -18.03
N GLU A 119 0.37 10.49 -17.92
CA GLU A 119 0.03 11.91 -17.81
C GLU A 119 0.54 12.57 -16.53
N VAL A 120 0.73 11.80 -15.45
CA VAL A 120 1.16 12.30 -14.15
C VAL A 120 2.64 12.68 -14.20
N VAL A 121 3.50 11.79 -14.71
CA VAL A 121 4.94 12.06 -14.93
C VAL A 121 5.13 13.30 -15.81
N ARG A 122 4.37 13.40 -16.91
CA ARG A 122 4.43 14.57 -17.80
C ARG A 122 3.99 15.87 -17.13
N LYS A 123 2.89 15.85 -16.37
CA LYS A 123 2.38 17.03 -15.63
C LYS A 123 3.34 17.48 -14.54
N LEU A 124 4.03 16.54 -13.89
CA LEU A 124 5.01 16.82 -12.84
C LEU A 124 6.38 17.23 -13.40
N GLY A 125 6.58 17.16 -14.73
CA GLY A 125 7.85 17.53 -15.36
C GLY A 125 9.02 16.62 -14.99
N ILE A 126 8.76 15.41 -14.50
CA ILE A 126 9.80 14.46 -14.10
C ILE A 126 10.50 13.96 -15.35
N ARG A 127 11.84 14.03 -15.35
CA ARG A 127 12.73 13.54 -16.42
C ARG A 127 13.61 12.43 -15.85
N PHE A 128 13.87 11.42 -16.66
CA PHE A 128 14.70 10.25 -16.32
C PHE A 128 15.90 10.16 -17.24
#